data_AF-A0A3D4WV17-F1
#
_entry.id   AF-A0A3D4WV17-F1
#
_cell.length_a   1.000
_cell.length_b   1.000
_cell.length_c   1.000
_cell.angle_alpha   90.00
_cell.angle_beta   90.00
_cell.angle_gamma   90.00
#
_symmetry.space_group_name_H-M   'P 1'
#
loop_
_entity.id
_entity.type
_entity.pdbx_description
1 polymer ?
#
loop_
_entity_poly.entity_id
_entity_poly.type
_entity_poly.pdbx_seq_one_letter_code
_entity_poly.pdbx_strand_id
1 'polypeptide(L)'
;MPFDGYGHPDRADRTQTASAHTGPGFAGARVSKRQPPGGQAPVVQRIRIRYAKRGPLRFTSHRDFARAIERAIHRANVPIAFSQGFSPHPKLSFASAAPTGVASEAEYLEIGLRERVSPDELRIALDAALSPGLDLMEAVEARSTDSLADRITASRWQVELPGVTSDSLEQAIKLFLAREEVLVERLTKQGRRTFDARGAVHSMRQVPAPEVGPNGSMRVPCAILDLVVRQVTPSVRPDDVLSGLRVVADLEPAAPARVTRLVQGTLTAHGEIVDPLLPDRALHPHEPAIIGER
;
A
#
# COMPACT_ATOMS: atom_id res chain seq x y z
N MET A 1 -44.91 -8.37 43.54
CA MET A 1 -44.85 -7.41 44.64
C MET A 1 -43.53 -6.65 44.54
N PRO A 2 -43.58 -5.38 44.08
CA PRO A 2 -42.45 -4.48 43.88
C PRO A 2 -42.23 -3.58 45.12
N PHE A 3 -41.06 -2.96 45.27
CA PHE A 3 -40.83 -1.77 46.12
C PHE A 3 -39.58 -1.07 45.55
N ASP A 4 -39.77 0.05 44.83
CA ASP A 4 -39.59 1.46 45.27
C ASP A 4 -38.12 1.89 45.17
N GLY A 5 -37.72 2.94 44.43
CA GLY A 5 -38.43 4.17 44.12
C GLY A 5 -38.02 5.26 45.11
N TYR A 6 -36.92 5.97 44.84
CA TYR A 6 -36.66 7.28 45.46
C TYR A 6 -36.01 8.21 44.44
N GLY A 7 -36.70 9.32 44.17
CA GLY A 7 -36.20 10.47 43.42
C GLY A 7 -36.02 11.71 44.30
N HIS A 8 -35.42 12.71 43.65
CA HIS A 8 -35.32 14.15 43.98
C HIS A 8 -34.44 14.60 45.17
N PRO A 9 -34.00 15.89 45.25
CA PRO A 9 -34.29 17.08 44.44
C PRO A 9 -33.07 17.73 43.76
N ASP A 10 -33.21 18.31 42.56
CA ASP A 10 -33.47 19.74 42.29
C ASP A 10 -32.66 20.74 43.14
N ARG A 11 -31.77 21.50 42.48
CA ARG A 11 -31.13 22.68 43.07
C ARG A 11 -30.70 23.69 42.00
N ALA A 12 -31.64 24.58 41.73
CA ALA A 12 -31.52 26.03 41.71
C ALA A 12 -30.27 26.67 41.07
N ASP A 13 -30.57 27.29 39.93
CA ASP A 13 -30.06 28.57 39.44
C ASP A 13 -29.56 29.52 40.54
N ARG A 14 -28.29 29.95 40.39
CA ARG A 14 -27.74 31.14 41.03
C ARG A 14 -26.95 31.93 40.00
N THR A 15 -27.65 32.87 39.38
CA THR A 15 -27.07 34.09 38.83
C THR A 15 -26.49 34.91 39.98
N GLN A 16 -25.18 35.16 39.95
CA GLN A 16 -24.54 36.16 40.78
C GLN A 16 -23.60 37.01 39.93
N THR A 17 -24.03 38.25 39.70
CA THR A 17 -23.25 39.38 39.24
C THR A 17 -22.19 39.77 40.27
N ALA A 18 -20.92 39.90 39.85
CA ALA A 18 -20.00 40.89 40.42
C ALA A 18 -18.73 41.05 39.58
N SER A 19 -18.59 42.27 39.06
CA SER A 19 -17.41 43.13 39.10
C SER A 19 -16.09 42.74 38.41
N ALA A 20 -15.75 43.63 37.47
CA ALA A 20 -14.46 43.80 36.85
C ALA A 20 -13.32 43.90 37.87
N HIS A 21 -12.25 43.14 37.62
CA HIS A 21 -10.90 43.44 38.08
C HIS A 21 -9.94 43.22 36.91
N THR A 22 -9.41 44.34 36.42
CA THR A 22 -8.38 44.42 35.38
C THR A 22 -7.05 43.97 35.97
N GLY A 23 -6.60 42.78 35.59
CA GLY A 23 -5.24 42.29 35.83
C GLY A 23 -4.43 42.30 34.51
N PRO A 24 -3.11 42.58 34.54
CA PRO A 24 -2.33 42.80 33.34
C PRO A 24 -2.20 41.50 32.53
N GLY A 25 -2.61 41.57 31.26
CA GLY A 25 -2.56 40.45 30.33
C GLY A 25 -1.12 40.04 30.03
N PHE A 26 -0.76 38.81 30.42
CA PHE A 26 0.32 38.10 29.76
C PHE A 26 -0.17 37.70 28.39
N ALA A 27 0.27 38.44 27.37
CA ALA A 27 0.10 38.08 25.98
C ALA A 27 0.54 36.62 25.80
N GLY A 28 -0.43 35.74 25.53
CA GLY A 28 -0.16 34.39 25.09
C GLY A 28 0.63 34.48 23.79
N ALA A 29 1.95 34.32 23.90
CA ALA A 29 2.83 34.20 22.76
C ALA A 29 2.27 33.05 21.91
N ARG A 30 1.77 33.38 20.72
CA ARG A 30 1.50 32.38 19.68
C ARG A 30 2.82 31.63 19.54
N VAL A 31 2.83 30.37 19.94
CA VAL A 31 3.94 29.47 19.64
C VAL A 31 3.98 29.38 18.12
N SER A 32 4.84 30.20 17.52
CA SER A 32 5.19 30.11 16.11
C SER A 32 5.63 28.66 15.91
N LYS A 33 4.91 27.91 15.06
CA LYS A 33 5.33 26.57 14.65
C LYS A 33 6.78 26.72 14.19
N ARG A 34 7.73 26.16 14.96
CA ARG A 34 9.15 26.16 14.62
C ARG A 34 9.28 25.60 13.22
N GLN A 35 9.58 26.47 12.26
CA GLN A 35 9.99 26.05 10.93
C GLN A 35 11.29 25.26 11.10
N PRO A 36 11.42 24.04 10.56
CA PRO A 36 12.66 23.30 10.68
C PRO A 36 13.82 24.16 10.12
N PRO A 37 14.93 24.29 10.85
CA PRO A 37 16.09 25.02 10.38
C PRO A 37 16.67 24.26 9.19
N GLY A 38 16.69 24.92 8.03
CA GLY A 38 16.98 24.32 6.73
C GLY A 38 15.98 24.87 5.73
N GLY A 39 16.42 25.83 4.91
CA GLY A 39 15.62 26.38 3.83
C GLY A 39 14.98 25.27 2.99
N GLN A 40 13.82 25.55 2.40
CA GLN A 40 13.04 24.61 1.59
C GLN A 40 13.79 24.34 0.28
N ALA A 41 14.91 23.63 0.37
CA ALA A 41 15.79 23.29 -0.73
C ALA A 41 14.98 22.54 -1.80
N PRO A 42 15.18 22.86 -3.08
CA PRO A 42 14.44 22.21 -4.15
C PRO A 42 14.74 20.72 -4.18
N VAL A 43 13.81 19.95 -4.78
CA VAL A 43 14.08 18.54 -5.08
C VAL A 43 15.12 18.52 -6.21
N VAL A 44 16.31 18.02 -5.92
CA VAL A 44 17.41 17.88 -6.90
C VAL A 44 17.56 16.45 -7.43
N GLN A 45 16.92 15.49 -6.75
CA GLN A 45 16.92 14.07 -7.11
C GLN A 45 15.61 13.43 -6.62
N ARG A 46 15.06 12.51 -7.41
CA ARG A 46 13.93 11.65 -7.00
C ARG A 46 14.37 10.21 -7.03
N ILE A 47 14.09 9.46 -5.96
CA ILE A 47 14.37 8.03 -5.89
C ILE A 47 13.06 7.27 -5.80
N ARG A 48 12.90 6.27 -6.67
CA ARG A 48 11.79 5.32 -6.67
C ARG A 48 12.27 4.02 -6.06
N ILE A 49 11.49 3.49 -5.12
CA ILE A 49 11.88 2.35 -4.29
C ILE A 49 10.81 1.28 -4.41
N ARG A 50 11.23 0.04 -4.68
CA ARG A 50 10.40 -1.16 -4.57
C ARG A 50 10.61 -1.78 -3.20
N TYR A 51 9.52 -2.13 -2.54
CA TYR A 51 9.58 -2.79 -1.24
C TYR A 51 8.59 -3.95 -1.15
N ALA A 52 8.86 -4.83 -0.18
CA ALA A 52 8.02 -5.96 0.15
C ALA A 52 7.39 -5.81 1.54
N LYS A 53 6.21 -6.40 1.70
CA LYS A 53 5.42 -6.47 2.93
C LYS A 53 5.05 -7.93 3.18
N ARG A 54 5.79 -8.58 4.09
CA ARG A 54 5.71 -10.03 4.32
C ARG A 54 5.33 -10.36 5.76
N GLY A 55 5.01 -11.63 6.00
CA GLY A 55 4.78 -12.15 7.35
C GLY A 55 3.73 -11.36 8.15
N PRO A 56 3.95 -11.11 9.46
CA PRO A 56 3.04 -10.32 10.29
C PRO A 56 2.82 -8.89 9.80
N LEU A 57 3.79 -8.31 9.09
CA LEU A 57 3.71 -6.92 8.65
C LEU A 57 2.69 -6.71 7.54
N ARG A 58 2.18 -7.77 6.91
CA ARG A 58 1.02 -7.69 5.99
C ARG A 58 -0.23 -7.09 6.66
N PHE A 59 -0.34 -7.16 7.98
CA PHE A 59 -1.42 -6.58 8.77
C PHE A 59 -1.21 -5.10 9.14
N THR A 60 -0.05 -4.52 8.81
CA THR A 60 0.20 -3.09 9.01
C THR A 60 -0.64 -2.28 8.01
N SER A 61 -1.33 -1.25 8.50
CA SER A 61 -2.09 -0.34 7.65
C SER A 61 -1.16 0.51 6.77
N HIS A 62 -1.67 1.04 5.66
CA HIS A 62 -0.88 1.95 4.82
C HIS A 62 -0.33 3.16 5.60
N ARG A 63 -1.14 3.73 6.50
CA ARG A 63 -0.74 4.88 7.33
C ARG A 63 0.39 4.53 8.29
N ASP A 64 0.35 3.36 8.89
CA ASP A 64 1.37 2.94 9.85
C ASP A 64 2.68 2.60 9.13
N PHE A 65 2.60 2.04 7.92
CA PHE A 65 3.76 1.87 7.05
C PHE A 65 4.37 3.21 6.62
N ALA A 66 3.56 4.18 6.19
CA ALA A 66 4.03 5.52 5.83
C ALA A 66 4.79 6.17 7.00
N ARG A 67 4.26 6.07 8.22
CA ARG A 67 4.94 6.53 9.44
C ARG A 67 6.25 5.78 9.71
N ALA A 68 6.32 4.49 9.44
CA ALA A 68 7.54 3.71 9.59
C ALA A 68 8.63 4.19 8.62
N ILE A 69 8.27 4.45 7.36
CA ILE A 69 9.16 5.03 6.35
C ILE A 69 9.62 6.43 6.75
N GLU A 70 8.72 7.32 7.18
CA GLU A 70 9.09 8.67 7.66
C GLU A 70 10.10 8.60 8.82
N ARG A 71 9.90 7.67 9.76
CA ARG A 71 10.85 7.45 10.86
C ARG A 71 12.17 6.86 10.39
N ALA A 72 12.16 5.97 9.39
CA ALA A 72 13.38 5.41 8.81
C ALA A 72 14.19 6.49 8.06
N ILE A 73 13.52 7.34 7.28
CA ILE A 73 14.10 8.53 6.64
C ILE A 73 14.82 9.41 7.67
N HIS A 74 14.18 9.67 8.81
CA HIS A 74 14.79 10.44 9.88
C HIS A 74 15.96 9.71 10.55
N ARG A 75 15.84 8.42 10.87
CA ARG A 75 16.91 7.64 11.52
C ARG A 75 18.15 7.47 10.64
N ALA A 76 17.96 7.29 9.34
CA ALA A 76 19.02 7.13 8.35
C ALA A 76 19.62 8.46 7.87
N ASN A 77 19.20 9.59 8.45
CA ASN A 77 19.65 10.94 8.06
C ASN A 77 19.48 11.22 6.55
N VAL A 78 18.41 10.69 5.94
CA VAL A 78 18.14 10.88 4.51
C VAL A 78 17.93 12.38 4.24
N PRO A 79 18.58 12.98 3.24
CA PRO A 79 18.41 14.38 2.89
C PRO A 79 17.09 14.59 2.14
N ILE A 80 15.96 14.34 2.81
CA ILE A 80 14.62 14.48 2.24
C ILE A 80 14.30 15.97 2.03
N ALA A 81 13.72 16.29 0.87
CA ALA A 81 13.15 17.61 0.60
C ALA A 81 11.75 17.71 1.21
N PHE A 82 11.28 18.93 1.48
CA PHE A 82 9.97 19.17 2.06
C PHE A 82 9.07 19.99 1.12
N SER A 83 7.75 19.87 1.29
CA SER A 83 6.77 20.74 0.62
C SER A 83 6.89 22.19 1.08
N GLN A 84 6.42 23.10 0.24
CA GLN A 84 6.37 24.52 0.54
C GLN A 84 5.12 24.83 1.39
N GLY A 85 5.13 25.93 2.15
CA GLY A 85 3.99 26.42 2.94
C GLY A 85 4.10 26.24 4.46
N PHE A 86 3.01 26.53 5.18
CA PHE A 86 2.97 26.63 6.65
C PHE A 86 3.00 25.28 7.40
N SER A 87 2.94 24.16 6.69
CA SER A 87 3.05 22.81 7.26
C SER A 87 3.84 21.95 6.27
N PRO A 88 5.18 22.08 6.26
CA PRO A 88 6.04 21.32 5.35
C PRO A 88 5.94 19.83 5.66
N HIS A 89 5.64 19.03 4.64
CA HIS A 89 5.63 17.57 4.69
C HIS A 89 6.79 17.02 3.85
N PRO A 90 7.40 15.90 4.25
CA PRO A 90 8.45 15.27 3.43
C PRO A 90 7.90 14.98 2.03
N LYS A 91 8.74 15.16 1.01
CA LYS A 91 8.43 14.80 -0.38
C LYS A 91 8.47 13.28 -0.52
N LEU A 92 7.42 12.62 -0.06
CA LEU A 92 7.22 11.19 -0.05
C LEU A 92 5.84 10.89 -0.65
N SER A 93 5.78 10.00 -1.63
CA SER A 93 4.53 9.50 -2.21
C SER A 93 4.57 7.99 -2.39
N PHE A 94 3.39 7.37 -2.39
CA PHE A 94 3.22 5.93 -2.61
C PHE A 94 2.40 5.72 -3.88
N ALA A 95 2.79 4.78 -4.72
CA ALA A 95 2.13 4.55 -6.00
C ALA A 95 0.77 3.87 -5.82
N SER A 96 0.71 2.89 -4.92
CA SER A 96 -0.49 2.18 -4.52
C SER A 96 -0.26 1.56 -3.14
N ALA A 97 -1.26 0.88 -2.58
CA ALA A 97 -1.11 0.10 -1.36
C ALA A 97 -1.93 -1.18 -1.42
N ALA A 98 -1.33 -2.34 -1.10
CA ALA A 98 -2.11 -3.55 -0.88
C ALA A 98 -3.10 -3.37 0.29
N PRO A 99 -4.29 -4.01 0.23
CA PRO A 99 -5.21 -4.07 1.36
C PRO A 99 -4.53 -4.65 2.62
N THR A 100 -5.02 -4.26 3.80
CA THR A 100 -4.57 -4.85 5.07
C THR A 100 -4.84 -6.35 5.07
N GLY A 101 -3.88 -7.15 5.54
CA GLY A 101 -3.96 -8.61 5.55
C GLY A 101 -3.35 -9.28 4.31
N VAL A 102 -3.05 -8.50 3.26
CA VAL A 102 -2.46 -8.98 2.01
C VAL A 102 -0.96 -8.76 1.99
N ALA A 103 -0.20 -9.79 1.63
CA ALA A 103 1.25 -9.68 1.42
C ALA A 103 1.56 -9.08 0.04
N SER A 104 2.73 -8.47 -0.11
CA SER A 104 3.15 -7.93 -1.40
C SER A 104 4.66 -7.96 -1.59
N GLU A 105 5.09 -8.35 -2.79
CA GLU A 105 6.47 -8.34 -3.27
C GLU A 105 6.79 -7.15 -4.18
N ALA A 106 5.77 -6.35 -4.47
CA ALA A 106 5.81 -5.26 -5.42
C ALA A 106 4.95 -4.13 -4.88
N GLU A 107 5.43 -3.42 -3.87
CA GLU A 107 4.95 -2.11 -3.46
C GLU A 107 5.95 -1.05 -3.91
N TYR A 108 5.48 0.18 -4.14
CA TYR A 108 6.34 1.24 -4.68
C TYR A 108 6.10 2.57 -3.99
N LEU A 109 7.21 3.26 -3.71
CA LEU A 109 7.21 4.63 -3.19
C LEU A 109 8.22 5.50 -3.95
N GLU A 110 8.04 6.81 -3.86
CA GLU A 110 8.98 7.80 -4.39
C GLU A 110 9.32 8.83 -3.31
N ILE A 111 10.60 9.15 -3.19
CA ILE A 111 11.12 10.20 -2.31
C ILE A 111 11.85 11.28 -3.10
N GLY A 112 11.63 12.54 -2.75
CA GLY A 112 12.34 13.69 -3.29
C GLY A 112 13.43 14.15 -2.32
N LEU A 113 14.66 14.27 -2.81
CA LEU A 113 15.84 14.60 -2.02
C LEU A 113 16.34 16.01 -2.33
N ARG A 114 16.93 16.66 -1.32
CA ARG A 114 17.59 17.97 -1.43
C ARG A 114 19.08 17.89 -1.75
N GLU A 115 19.65 16.69 -1.71
CA GLU A 115 21.04 16.38 -2.07
C GLU A 115 21.05 15.10 -2.92
N ARG A 116 22.04 14.97 -3.81
CA ARG A 116 22.23 13.74 -4.59
C ARG A 116 22.90 12.68 -3.74
N VAL A 117 22.34 11.48 -3.75
CA VAL A 117 22.88 10.29 -3.07
C VAL A 117 22.89 9.10 -4.02
N SER A 118 23.70 8.09 -3.70
CA SER A 118 23.62 6.79 -4.38
C SER A 118 22.29 6.10 -4.04
N PRO A 119 21.49 5.67 -5.04
CA PRO A 119 20.24 4.94 -4.79
C PRO A 119 20.45 3.68 -3.95
N ASP A 120 21.54 2.93 -4.20
CA ASP A 120 21.83 1.68 -3.48
C ASP A 120 22.24 1.94 -2.03
N GLU A 121 23.10 2.92 -1.77
CA GLU A 121 23.49 3.29 -0.41
C GLU A 121 22.28 3.79 0.39
N LEU A 122 21.43 4.60 -0.24
CA LEU A 122 20.18 5.09 0.35
C LEU A 122 19.24 3.94 0.72
N ARG A 123 19.08 2.96 -0.20
CA ARG A 123 18.28 1.76 0.04
C ARG A 123 18.80 0.98 1.24
N ILE A 124 20.10 0.70 1.29
CA ILE A 124 20.74 -0.04 2.39
C ILE A 124 20.55 0.69 3.72
N ALA A 125 20.77 2.00 3.76
CA ALA A 125 20.63 2.80 4.97
C ALA A 125 19.17 2.85 5.47
N LEU A 126 18.21 3.01 4.55
CA LEU A 126 16.79 2.99 4.89
C LEU A 126 16.32 1.61 5.35
N ASP A 127 16.75 0.54 4.68
CA ASP A 127 16.41 -0.84 5.01
C ASP A 127 16.92 -1.22 6.40
N ALA A 128 18.17 -0.90 6.71
CA ALA A 128 18.77 -1.08 8.04
C ALA A 128 18.05 -0.29 9.14
N ALA A 129 17.38 0.81 8.78
CA ALA A 129 16.59 1.60 9.70
C ALA A 129 15.16 1.05 9.88
N LEU A 130 14.67 0.11 9.08
CA LEU A 130 13.32 -0.46 9.17
C LEU A 130 13.26 -1.66 10.12
N SER A 131 12.04 -2.02 10.52
CA SER A 131 11.80 -3.24 11.30
C SER A 131 11.86 -4.48 10.37
N PRO A 132 12.38 -5.63 10.84
CA PRO A 132 12.45 -6.85 10.03
C PRO A 132 11.12 -7.22 9.38
N GLY A 133 11.16 -7.54 8.07
CA GLY A 133 10.00 -7.92 7.24
C GLY A 133 9.32 -6.76 6.48
N LEU A 134 9.85 -5.53 6.63
CA LEU A 134 9.67 -4.44 5.68
C LEU A 134 10.99 -4.30 4.90
N ASP A 135 11.07 -4.96 3.75
CA ASP A 135 12.33 -5.10 3.03
C ASP A 135 12.34 -4.17 1.81
N LEU A 136 13.32 -3.27 1.74
CA LEU A 136 13.55 -2.43 0.57
C LEU A 136 14.38 -3.20 -0.45
N MET A 137 13.68 -3.69 -1.46
CA MET A 137 14.23 -4.61 -2.45
C MET A 137 15.14 -3.89 -3.45
N GLU A 138 14.79 -2.65 -3.83
CA GLU A 138 15.45 -1.95 -4.91
C GLU A 138 15.19 -0.44 -4.85
N ALA A 139 16.16 0.36 -5.27
CA ALA A 139 16.01 1.80 -5.42
C ALA A 139 16.66 2.27 -6.73
N VAL A 140 15.97 3.14 -7.47
CA VAL A 140 16.47 3.73 -8.72
C VAL A 140 16.21 5.24 -8.73
N GLU A 141 17.09 6.01 -9.36
CA GLU A 141 16.81 7.42 -9.62
C GLU A 141 15.73 7.55 -10.69
N ALA A 142 14.70 8.35 -10.43
CA ALA A 142 13.67 8.65 -11.41
C ALA A 142 14.26 9.53 -12.53
N ARG A 143 14.25 9.02 -13.76
CA ARG A 143 14.82 9.69 -14.95
C ARG A 143 13.76 10.26 -15.88
N SER A 144 12.51 10.15 -15.47
CA SER A 144 11.33 10.22 -16.30
C SER A 144 10.27 11.09 -15.63
N THR A 145 9.48 11.78 -16.44
CA THR A 145 8.57 12.84 -15.95
C THR A 145 7.20 12.32 -15.52
N ASP A 146 6.82 11.13 -16.01
CA ASP A 146 5.58 10.46 -15.66
C ASP A 146 5.59 9.99 -14.21
N SER A 147 4.42 10.03 -13.55
CA SER A 147 4.33 9.64 -12.15
C SER A 147 4.45 8.12 -12.01
N LEU A 148 5.03 7.67 -10.90
CA LEU A 148 5.15 6.24 -10.63
C LEU A 148 3.79 5.53 -10.55
N ALA A 149 2.74 6.24 -10.13
CA ALA A 149 1.38 5.70 -10.08
C ALA A 149 0.81 5.46 -11.48
N ASP A 150 1.10 6.34 -12.45
CA ASP A 150 0.62 6.19 -13.83
C ASP A 150 1.19 4.94 -14.52
N ARG A 151 2.33 4.44 -14.04
CA ARG A 151 2.96 3.21 -14.54
C ARG A 151 2.33 1.93 -14.03
N ILE A 152 1.31 2.03 -13.18
CA ILE A 152 0.68 0.87 -12.56
C ILE A 152 -0.75 0.78 -13.05
N THR A 153 -0.98 -0.10 -14.03
CA THR A 153 -2.30 -0.33 -14.62
C THR A 153 -2.85 -1.72 -14.32
N ALA A 154 -2.04 -2.62 -13.76
CA ALA A 154 -2.49 -3.93 -13.30
C ALA A 154 -1.61 -4.50 -12.18
N SER A 155 -2.11 -5.58 -11.57
CA SER A 155 -1.39 -6.35 -10.55
C SER A 155 -1.65 -7.84 -10.75
N ARG A 156 -0.60 -8.65 -10.62
CA ARG A 156 -0.70 -10.12 -10.56
C ARG A 156 -0.65 -10.58 -9.11
N TRP A 157 -1.59 -11.43 -8.77
CA TRP A 157 -1.82 -11.94 -7.44
C TRP A 157 -1.76 -13.46 -7.47
N GLN A 158 -1.24 -14.01 -6.39
CA GLN A 158 -1.40 -15.40 -6.04
C GLN A 158 -2.33 -15.49 -4.83
N VAL A 159 -3.34 -16.35 -4.92
CA VAL A 159 -4.29 -16.58 -3.84
C VAL A 159 -4.28 -18.06 -3.49
N GLU A 160 -3.80 -18.38 -2.29
CA GLU A 160 -3.90 -19.72 -1.73
C GLU A 160 -5.28 -19.88 -1.08
N LEU A 161 -6.00 -20.94 -1.44
CA LEU A 161 -7.35 -21.25 -0.98
C LEU A 161 -7.33 -22.57 -0.19
N PRO A 162 -7.15 -22.52 1.15
CA PRO A 162 -7.11 -23.72 1.98
C PRO A 162 -8.43 -24.48 1.94
N GLY A 163 -8.36 -25.81 1.80
CA GLY A 163 -9.53 -26.69 1.76
C GLY A 163 -10.29 -26.71 0.43
N VAL A 164 -9.85 -25.94 -0.56
CA VAL A 164 -10.39 -25.98 -1.93
C VAL A 164 -9.61 -27.00 -2.76
N THR A 165 -10.33 -27.86 -3.47
CA THR A 165 -9.74 -28.83 -4.41
C THR A 165 -9.42 -28.16 -5.76
N SER A 166 -8.50 -28.77 -6.52
CA SER A 166 -8.19 -28.33 -7.88
C SER A 166 -9.45 -28.26 -8.75
N ASP A 167 -10.23 -29.33 -8.78
CA ASP A 167 -11.42 -29.43 -9.64
C ASP A 167 -12.48 -28.37 -9.30
N SER A 168 -12.70 -28.12 -8.00
CA SER A 168 -13.62 -27.07 -7.55
C SER A 168 -13.15 -25.68 -7.97
N LEU A 169 -11.85 -25.39 -7.86
CA LEU A 169 -11.31 -24.12 -8.32
C LEU A 169 -11.41 -23.99 -9.84
N GLU A 170 -11.03 -25.03 -10.59
CA GLU A 170 -11.10 -25.01 -12.05
C GLU A 170 -12.53 -24.76 -12.55
N GLN A 171 -13.51 -25.43 -11.94
CA GLN A 171 -14.92 -25.22 -12.26
C GLN A 171 -15.38 -23.80 -11.92
N ALA A 172 -14.99 -23.26 -10.76
CA ALA A 172 -15.34 -21.91 -10.37
C ALA A 172 -14.74 -20.85 -11.31
N ILE A 173 -13.49 -21.04 -11.75
CA ILE A 173 -12.83 -20.18 -12.75
C ILE A 173 -13.62 -20.20 -14.07
N LYS A 174 -14.00 -21.40 -14.55
CA LYS A 174 -14.79 -21.53 -15.79
C LYS A 174 -16.12 -20.78 -15.69
N LEU A 175 -16.86 -20.97 -14.60
CA LEU A 175 -18.14 -20.29 -14.37
C LEU A 175 -17.98 -18.77 -14.27
N PHE A 176 -16.94 -18.28 -13.58
CA PHE A 176 -16.66 -16.85 -13.45
C PHE A 176 -16.31 -16.21 -14.80
N LEU A 177 -15.41 -16.84 -15.57
CA LEU A 177 -14.94 -16.29 -16.86
C LEU A 177 -16.02 -16.32 -17.95
N ALA A 178 -16.99 -17.23 -17.86
CA ALA A 178 -18.14 -17.34 -18.75
C ALA A 178 -19.18 -16.24 -18.56
N ARG A 179 -19.13 -15.48 -17.45
CA ARG A 179 -20.00 -14.32 -17.24
C ARG A 179 -19.40 -13.08 -17.89
N GLU A 180 -20.28 -12.26 -18.48
CA GLU A 180 -19.94 -10.91 -18.92
C GLU A 180 -19.73 -9.97 -17.73
N GLU A 181 -20.54 -10.12 -16.68
CA GLU A 181 -20.52 -9.31 -15.47
C GLU A 181 -20.67 -10.20 -14.21
N VAL A 182 -19.96 -9.87 -13.14
CA VAL A 182 -20.11 -10.48 -11.81
C VAL A 182 -20.17 -9.38 -10.75
N LEU A 183 -21.39 -9.01 -10.37
CA LEU A 183 -21.65 -7.96 -9.39
C LEU A 183 -21.35 -8.43 -7.96
N VAL A 184 -20.57 -7.64 -7.24
CA VAL A 184 -20.24 -7.87 -5.82
C VAL A 184 -20.48 -6.61 -5.01
N GLU A 185 -20.73 -6.79 -3.72
CA GLU A 185 -20.92 -5.70 -2.77
C GLU A 185 -19.70 -5.54 -1.85
N ARG A 186 -19.26 -4.29 -1.66
CA ARG A 186 -18.23 -3.95 -0.66
C ARG A 186 -18.70 -2.81 0.23
N LEU A 187 -18.45 -2.92 1.53
CA LEU A 187 -18.66 -1.82 2.46
C LEU A 187 -17.58 -0.75 2.28
N THR A 188 -18.01 0.50 2.12
CA THR A 188 -17.15 1.68 2.03
C THR A 188 -17.46 2.64 3.18
N LYS A 189 -16.68 3.72 3.31
CA LYS A 189 -16.99 4.78 4.28
C LYS A 189 -18.35 5.43 4.04
N GLN A 190 -18.85 5.39 2.80
CA GLN A 190 -20.12 5.94 2.36
C GLN A 190 -21.25 4.89 2.33
N GLY A 191 -21.03 3.69 2.87
CA GLY A 191 -22.00 2.60 2.87
C GLY A 191 -21.67 1.49 1.87
N ARG A 192 -22.62 0.58 1.66
CA ARG A 192 -22.50 -0.55 0.71
C ARG A 192 -22.47 -0.01 -0.73
N ARG A 193 -21.54 -0.52 -1.52
CA ARG A 193 -21.44 -0.21 -2.95
C ARG A 193 -21.34 -1.49 -3.76
N THR A 194 -22.13 -1.57 -4.81
CA THR A 194 -22.11 -2.65 -5.80
C THR A 194 -21.28 -2.24 -7.01
N PHE A 195 -20.49 -3.16 -7.54
CA PHE A 195 -19.69 -2.96 -8.76
C PHE A 195 -19.34 -4.31 -9.39
N ASP A 196 -19.00 -4.29 -10.67
CA ASP A 196 -18.56 -5.46 -11.40
C ASP A 196 -17.11 -5.85 -11.05
N ALA A 197 -16.91 -7.07 -10.55
CA ALA A 197 -15.60 -7.65 -10.31
C ALA A 197 -15.00 -8.27 -11.58
N ARG A 198 -15.83 -8.76 -12.51
CA ARG A 198 -15.41 -9.51 -13.70
C ARG A 198 -14.68 -8.63 -14.71
N GLY A 199 -15.15 -7.41 -14.94
CA GLY A 199 -14.57 -6.47 -15.88
C GLY A 199 -13.14 -6.04 -15.56
N ALA A 200 -12.73 -6.11 -14.30
CA ALA A 200 -11.35 -5.83 -13.89
C ALA A 200 -10.40 -7.03 -14.06
N VAL A 201 -10.92 -8.26 -14.14
CA VAL A 201 -10.09 -9.47 -14.27
C VAL A 201 -9.61 -9.59 -15.71
N HIS A 202 -8.29 -9.45 -15.91
CA HIS A 202 -7.66 -9.67 -17.20
C HIS A 202 -7.45 -11.16 -17.48
N SER A 203 -6.92 -11.88 -16.49
CA SER A 203 -6.71 -13.33 -16.60
C SER A 203 -6.87 -13.99 -15.23
N MET A 204 -7.38 -15.20 -15.22
CA MET A 204 -7.56 -16.02 -14.03
C MET A 204 -7.27 -17.47 -14.41
N ARG A 205 -6.38 -18.13 -13.66
CA ARG A 205 -6.07 -19.56 -13.87
C ARG A 205 -5.64 -20.22 -12.57
N GLN A 206 -5.80 -21.53 -12.49
CA GLN A 206 -5.18 -22.32 -11.44
C GLN A 206 -3.68 -22.51 -11.75
N VAL A 207 -2.86 -22.59 -10.70
CA VAL A 207 -1.47 -23.05 -10.79
C VAL A 207 -1.23 -24.22 -9.82
N PRO A 208 -0.21 -25.07 -10.07
CA PRO A 208 0.11 -26.18 -9.18
C PRO A 208 0.39 -25.70 -7.75
N ALA A 209 -0.19 -26.40 -6.78
CA ALA A 209 0.15 -26.19 -5.38
C ALA A 209 1.35 -27.08 -5.01
N PRO A 210 2.39 -26.55 -4.34
CA PRO A 210 3.45 -27.39 -3.82
C PRO A 210 2.87 -28.32 -2.74
N GLU A 211 3.11 -29.62 -2.86
CA GLU A 211 2.61 -30.64 -1.93
C GLU A 211 3.27 -30.52 -0.54
N VAL A 212 4.47 -29.95 -0.51
CA VAL A 212 5.32 -29.86 0.68
C VAL A 212 5.56 -28.38 1.03
N GLY A 213 5.43 -28.06 2.31
CA GLY A 213 5.78 -26.75 2.85
C GLY A 213 7.31 -26.50 2.84
N PRO A 214 7.75 -25.25 3.07
CA PRO A 214 9.17 -24.92 3.15
C PRO A 214 9.96 -25.75 4.18
N ASN A 215 9.26 -26.28 5.18
CA ASN A 215 9.83 -27.05 6.29
C ASN A 215 9.64 -28.57 6.13
N GLY A 216 9.31 -29.07 4.94
CA GLY A 216 9.10 -30.51 4.72
C GLY A 216 7.76 -31.06 5.21
N SER A 217 6.91 -30.23 5.84
CA SER A 217 5.58 -30.62 6.32
C SER A 217 4.58 -30.72 5.17
N MET A 218 3.73 -31.74 5.18
CA MET A 218 2.59 -31.85 4.26
C MET A 218 1.72 -30.60 4.36
N ARG A 219 1.46 -29.92 3.24
CA ARG A 219 0.52 -28.78 3.25
C ARG A 219 -0.91 -29.31 3.36
N VAL A 220 -1.77 -28.53 4.03
CA VAL A 220 -3.22 -28.72 3.93
C VAL A 220 -3.58 -28.65 2.44
N PRO A 221 -4.42 -29.55 1.90
CA PRO A 221 -4.86 -29.47 0.51
C PRO A 221 -5.33 -28.06 0.19
N CYS A 222 -4.68 -27.41 -0.76
CA CYS A 222 -5.00 -26.06 -1.17
C CYS A 222 -4.91 -25.92 -2.68
N ALA A 223 -5.90 -25.23 -3.25
CA ALA A 223 -5.81 -24.77 -4.63
C ALA A 223 -5.16 -23.38 -4.65
N ILE A 224 -4.40 -23.09 -5.70
CA ILE A 224 -3.75 -21.79 -5.89
C ILE A 224 -4.30 -21.13 -7.14
N LEU A 225 -4.86 -19.93 -6.97
CA LEU A 225 -5.35 -19.07 -8.02
C LEU A 225 -4.28 -18.04 -8.41
N ASP A 226 -3.91 -17.99 -9.68
CA ASP A 226 -3.12 -16.92 -10.28
C ASP A 226 -4.04 -15.97 -11.03
N LEU A 227 -4.01 -14.70 -10.63
CA LEU A 227 -5.00 -13.70 -10.99
C LEU A 227 -4.30 -12.41 -11.45
N VAL A 228 -4.67 -11.89 -12.62
CA VAL A 228 -4.27 -10.55 -13.06
C VAL A 228 -5.49 -9.64 -13.03
N VAL A 229 -5.41 -8.57 -12.25
CA VAL A 229 -6.48 -7.57 -12.08
C VAL A 229 -5.99 -6.22 -12.56
N ARG A 230 -6.78 -5.58 -13.43
CA ARG A 230 -6.58 -4.20 -13.89
C ARG A 230 -6.89 -3.21 -12.77
N GLN A 231 -6.12 -2.14 -12.69
CA GLN A 231 -6.44 -1.01 -11.84
C GLN A 231 -7.52 -0.17 -12.52
N VAL A 232 -8.72 -0.21 -11.94
CA VAL A 232 -9.91 0.50 -12.42
C VAL A 232 -10.55 1.28 -11.29
N THR A 233 -11.54 2.12 -11.61
CA THR A 233 -12.32 2.87 -10.61
C THR A 233 -13.80 2.51 -10.76
N PRO A 234 -14.47 1.98 -9.72
CA PRO A 234 -13.94 1.64 -8.39
C PRO A 234 -12.92 0.48 -8.45
N SER A 235 -11.96 0.46 -7.52
CA SER A 235 -10.92 -0.57 -7.53
C SER A 235 -11.46 -1.94 -7.15
N VAL A 236 -11.09 -2.95 -7.94
CA VAL A 236 -11.38 -4.36 -7.66
C VAL A 236 -10.16 -4.97 -6.97
N ARG A 237 -10.39 -5.56 -5.79
CA ARG A 237 -9.39 -6.24 -4.97
C ARG A 237 -9.49 -7.75 -5.18
N PRO A 238 -8.45 -8.53 -4.82
CA PRO A 238 -8.53 -9.98 -4.83
C PRO A 238 -9.75 -10.52 -4.06
N ASP A 239 -10.06 -9.94 -2.90
CA ASP A 239 -11.23 -10.34 -2.09
C ASP A 239 -12.58 -10.10 -2.80
N ASP A 240 -12.65 -9.07 -3.65
CA ASP A 240 -13.86 -8.81 -4.46
C ASP A 240 -14.01 -9.91 -5.54
N VAL A 241 -12.90 -10.36 -6.12
CA VAL A 241 -12.89 -11.48 -7.07
C VAL A 241 -13.25 -12.79 -6.37
N LEU A 242 -12.76 -13.03 -5.16
CA LEU A 242 -13.16 -14.18 -4.34
C LEU A 242 -14.66 -14.15 -3.98
N SER A 243 -15.19 -12.97 -3.67
CA SER A 243 -16.63 -12.78 -3.46
C SER A 243 -17.40 -13.13 -4.73
N GLY A 244 -16.88 -12.76 -5.90
CA GLY A 244 -17.47 -13.13 -7.19
C GLY A 244 -17.44 -14.63 -7.46
N LEU A 245 -16.34 -15.33 -7.14
CA LEU A 245 -16.25 -16.80 -7.24
C LEU A 245 -17.28 -17.50 -6.35
N ARG A 246 -17.53 -16.97 -5.15
CA ARG A 246 -18.60 -17.43 -4.27
C ARG A 246 -19.99 -17.22 -4.90
N VAL A 247 -20.25 -16.04 -5.46
CA VAL A 247 -21.54 -15.74 -6.11
C VAL A 247 -21.84 -16.69 -7.28
N VAL A 248 -20.85 -17.02 -8.11
CA VAL A 248 -21.08 -17.78 -9.35
C VAL A 248 -20.96 -19.29 -9.20
N ALA A 249 -20.23 -19.77 -8.19
CA ALA A 249 -19.85 -21.17 -8.06
C ALA A 249 -19.94 -21.72 -6.63
N ASP A 250 -20.43 -20.93 -5.67
CA ASP A 250 -20.49 -21.28 -4.25
C ASP A 250 -19.12 -21.73 -3.68
N LEU A 251 -18.04 -21.16 -4.23
CA LEU A 251 -16.68 -21.52 -3.84
C LEU A 251 -16.32 -20.88 -2.49
N GLU A 252 -16.35 -21.68 -1.43
CA GLU A 252 -15.99 -21.26 -0.07
C GLU A 252 -14.74 -22.00 0.45
N PRO A 253 -13.62 -21.30 0.68
CA PRO A 253 -12.47 -21.88 1.35
C PRO A 253 -12.75 -22.23 2.82
N ALA A 254 -12.17 -23.32 3.31
CA ALA A 254 -12.33 -23.77 4.70
C ALA A 254 -11.64 -22.85 5.73
N ALA A 255 -10.74 -21.98 5.28
CA ALA A 255 -10.08 -20.96 6.07
C ALA A 255 -9.84 -19.70 5.22
N PRO A 256 -9.58 -18.53 5.84
CA PRO A 256 -9.32 -17.30 5.09
C PRO A 256 -8.23 -17.47 4.03
N ALA A 257 -8.51 -17.00 2.82
CA ALA A 257 -7.56 -17.04 1.71
C ALA A 257 -6.28 -16.28 2.06
N ARG A 258 -5.14 -16.76 1.55
CA ARG A 258 -3.86 -16.07 1.70
C ARG A 258 -3.51 -15.42 0.37
N VAL A 259 -3.49 -14.10 0.36
CA VAL A 259 -3.29 -13.30 -0.85
C VAL A 259 -1.89 -12.69 -0.82
N THR A 260 -1.18 -12.83 -1.93
CA THR A 260 0.11 -12.19 -2.15
C THR A 260 0.11 -11.49 -3.51
N ARG A 261 0.43 -10.19 -3.55
CA ARG A 261 0.75 -9.52 -4.82
C ARG A 261 2.17 -9.85 -5.21
N LEU A 262 2.33 -10.51 -6.35
CA LEU A 262 3.66 -10.89 -6.86
C LEU A 262 4.28 -9.74 -7.65
N VAL A 263 3.50 -9.10 -8.52
CA VAL A 263 3.96 -7.98 -9.36
C VAL A 263 2.84 -6.96 -9.55
N GLN A 264 3.23 -5.71 -9.81
CA GLN A 264 2.33 -4.68 -10.34
C GLN A 264 3.10 -3.76 -11.27
N GLY A 265 2.41 -3.19 -12.24
CA GLY A 265 2.99 -2.31 -13.25
C GLY A 265 2.10 -2.15 -14.47
N THR A 266 2.69 -1.84 -15.61
CA THR A 266 1.93 -1.56 -16.84
C THR A 266 1.59 -2.86 -17.55
N LEU A 267 0.29 -3.11 -17.73
CA LEU A 267 -0.20 -4.27 -18.48
C LEU A 267 -0.03 -4.05 -19.99
N THR A 268 0.71 -4.93 -20.65
CA THR A 268 0.89 -4.92 -22.11
C THR A 268 -0.33 -5.52 -22.83
N ALA A 269 -0.40 -5.32 -24.14
CA ALA A 269 -1.43 -5.97 -24.97
C ALA A 269 -1.35 -7.51 -24.94
N HIS A 270 -0.17 -8.07 -24.66
CA HIS A 270 0.06 -9.51 -24.56
C HIS A 270 -0.21 -10.07 -23.15
N GLY A 271 -0.64 -9.23 -22.19
CA GLY A 271 -0.96 -9.66 -20.83
C GLY A 271 0.22 -9.73 -19.87
N GLU A 272 1.38 -9.24 -20.28
CA GLU A 272 2.56 -9.12 -19.44
C GLU A 272 2.48 -7.88 -18.57
N ILE A 273 3.08 -7.92 -17.37
CA ILE A 273 3.18 -6.74 -16.49
C ILE A 273 4.62 -6.25 -16.53
N VAL A 274 4.81 -5.07 -17.13
CA VAL A 274 6.11 -4.41 -17.18
C VAL A 274 6.40 -3.75 -15.84
N ASP A 275 7.61 -3.95 -15.34
CA ASP A 275 8.10 -3.37 -14.10
C ASP A 275 8.08 -1.82 -14.16
N PRO A 276 7.42 -1.13 -13.20
CA PRO A 276 7.37 0.34 -13.13
C PRO A 276 8.72 1.03 -13.07
N LEU A 277 9.76 0.35 -12.58
CA LEU A 277 11.12 0.90 -12.46
C LEU A 277 11.96 0.69 -13.72
N LEU A 278 11.51 -0.15 -14.66
CA LEU A 278 12.28 -0.46 -15.88
C LEU A 278 12.74 0.79 -16.65
N PRO A 279 11.90 1.81 -16.89
CA PRO A 279 12.34 3.01 -17.61
C PRO A 279 13.45 3.80 -16.90
N ASP A 280 13.55 3.66 -15.57
CA ASP A 280 14.56 4.37 -14.76
C ASP A 280 15.88 3.59 -14.65
N ARG A 281 15.85 2.26 -14.87
CA ARG A 281 17.04 1.39 -14.97
C ARG A 281 17.78 1.56 -16.31
N ALA A 282 17.04 1.69 -17.40
CA ALA A 282 17.55 1.47 -18.76
C ALA A 282 18.34 2.64 -19.39
N LEU A 283 18.76 3.64 -18.59
CA LEU A 283 19.55 4.77 -19.07
C LEU A 283 20.91 4.79 -18.36
N HIS A 284 21.78 3.85 -18.69
CA HIS A 284 23.23 4.10 -18.60
C HIS A 284 23.67 4.69 -19.94
N PRO A 285 23.70 6.03 -20.13
CA PRO A 285 24.52 6.56 -21.21
C PRO A 285 25.97 6.18 -20.89
N HIS A 286 26.61 5.52 -21.83
CA HIS A 286 28.05 5.29 -21.85
C HIS A 286 28.80 6.50 -21.27
N GLU A 287 29.57 6.27 -20.21
CA GLU A 287 30.73 7.10 -19.92
C GLU A 287 31.72 6.83 -21.07
N PRO A 288 32.02 7.80 -21.95
CA PRO A 288 33.07 7.57 -22.92
C PRO A 288 34.37 7.48 -22.15
N ALA A 289 34.96 6.29 -22.12
CA ALA A 289 36.34 6.13 -21.74
C ALA A 289 37.19 6.98 -22.69
N ILE A 290 37.61 8.16 -22.23
CA ILE A 290 38.71 8.89 -22.85
C ILE A 290 39.96 8.07 -22.56
N ILE A 291 40.30 7.18 -23.48
CA ILE A 291 41.65 6.64 -23.59
C ILE A 291 42.47 7.75 -24.25
N GLY A 292 43.09 8.58 -23.42
CA GLY A 292 44.13 9.49 -23.86
C GLY A 292 45.40 8.68 -24.10
N GLU A 293 45.84 8.64 -25.35
CA GLU A 293 47.19 8.27 -25.73
C GLU A 293 48.20 9.20 -25.05
N ARG A 294 49.18 8.62 -24.36
CA ARG A 294 50.59 9.02 -24.36
C ARG A 294 51.45 7.96 -23.66
#